data_AF-A0A1D2MTU3-F1
#
_entry.id   AF-A0A1D2MTU3-F1
#
_cell.length_a   1.000
_cell.length_b   1.000
_cell.length_c   1.000
_cell.angle_alpha   90.00
_cell.angle_beta   90.00
_cell.angle_gamma   90.00
#
_symmetry.space_group_name_H-M   'P 1'
#
loop_
_entity.id
_entity.type
_entity.pdbx_description
1 polymer ?
#
loop_
_entity_poly.entity_id
_entity_poly.type
_entity_poly.pdbx_seq_one_letter_code
_entity_poly.pdbx_strand_id
1 'polypeptide(L)'
;MDEEIRIRTAFSCYGIQRSVMRHLNVKDLKSLRLVDKHWMQSALFPLKETSIVTLNSPTSIQTYLQFLQDSGFSACFSNYKIVINPSKFDNAQEVIDSFSLFWTVCSSHVKELSIALPWTCTFPILEQIYQTSPESIQLVKLSLSLEKLESSSEKWPEPEPVVQEKAISSNPIHSIRSLISLNLNVSIVLTTEKKVFPFTWTDFFQKFPNICHLCIQSDYASGHFYRIVNILMDYQMGLKTLKIGTRDQRLFSEDFLKKLVLLTNNQTEVLSLGFLPSVRHESALDSMLSKSSASLTHLSFLQYRTANQATIIALTASDGNTFPNLTSLRITKELVPNLNFLCKMPKLKRLEIYRDSTIGQHDDLSNPVIRTRSLPVISTLQTLALEPFVPVEDVWKLVRWFPNLRRLQMKANDVIARIIFMKWKELKELYLVAEITRDNNDIVRSTLTDEGITGISRNVLLQQSGALCENVDPASHRTMPYIGNLTKLETCKLQVVADYLTGLTDHSVSFGLADLPNLTSLTLVKSLVSPEAAEMLRQHGVSVTIIKD
;
A
#
# COMPACT_ATOMS: atom_id res chain seq x y z
N MET A 1 -27.34 -16.00 -48.22
CA MET A 1 -27.18 -14.58 -47.85
C MET A 1 -27.55 -14.32 -46.38
N ASP A 2 -28.50 -15.08 -45.79
CA ASP A 2 -28.90 -14.92 -44.37
C ASP A 2 -27.91 -15.42 -43.32
N GLU A 3 -27.10 -16.43 -43.63
CA GLU A 3 -26.16 -17.02 -42.66
C GLU A 3 -24.95 -16.10 -42.41
N GLU A 4 -24.48 -15.42 -43.45
CA GLU A 4 -23.38 -14.46 -43.35
C GLU A 4 -23.77 -13.21 -42.55
N ILE A 5 -25.02 -12.74 -42.68
CA ILE A 5 -25.54 -11.61 -41.89
C ILE A 5 -25.72 -12.01 -40.43
N ARG A 6 -26.22 -13.22 -40.14
CA ARG A 6 -26.29 -13.76 -38.76
C ARG A 6 -24.90 -13.88 -38.12
N ILE A 7 -23.92 -14.40 -38.86
CA ILE A 7 -22.53 -14.51 -38.39
C ILE A 7 -21.94 -13.12 -38.09
N ARG A 8 -22.08 -12.15 -39.02
CA ARG A 8 -21.57 -10.78 -38.81
C ARG A 8 -22.25 -10.07 -37.62
N THR A 9 -23.55 -10.25 -37.43
CA THR A 9 -24.30 -9.66 -36.31
C THR A 9 -23.87 -10.28 -34.99
N ALA A 10 -23.71 -11.62 -34.93
CA ALA A 10 -23.20 -12.32 -33.75
C ALA A 10 -21.77 -11.88 -33.37
N PHE A 11 -20.89 -11.69 -34.35
CA PHE A 11 -19.54 -11.14 -34.13
C PHE A 11 -19.57 -9.71 -33.60
N SER A 12 -20.47 -8.84 -34.09
CA SER A 12 -20.61 -7.48 -33.56
C SER A 12 -21.12 -7.44 -32.11
N CYS A 13 -22.07 -8.32 -31.76
CA CYS A 13 -22.58 -8.42 -30.39
C CYS A 13 -21.48 -8.94 -29.44
N TYR A 14 -20.63 -9.87 -29.88
CA TYR A 14 -19.52 -10.39 -29.09
C TYR A 14 -18.46 -9.32 -28.78
N GLY A 15 -18.15 -8.46 -29.76
CA GLY A 15 -17.23 -7.33 -29.57
C GLY A 15 -17.75 -6.32 -28.55
N ILE A 16 -19.02 -5.93 -28.66
CA ILE A 16 -19.68 -5.00 -27.74
C ILE A 16 -19.74 -5.61 -26.33
N GLN A 17 -20.17 -6.87 -26.21
CA GLN A 17 -20.23 -7.57 -24.93
C GLN A 17 -18.84 -7.64 -24.27
N ARG A 18 -17.79 -7.99 -25.00
CA ARG A 18 -16.42 -7.97 -24.44
C ARG A 18 -16.00 -6.58 -23.96
N SER A 19 -16.35 -5.53 -24.70
CA SER A 19 -16.06 -4.16 -24.30
C SER A 19 -16.79 -3.77 -23.02
N VAL A 20 -18.08 -4.12 -22.90
CA VAL A 20 -18.88 -3.88 -21.69
C VAL A 20 -18.29 -4.64 -20.50
N MET A 21 -17.94 -5.91 -20.67
CA MET A 21 -17.40 -6.75 -19.59
C MET A 21 -16.06 -6.25 -19.04
N ARG A 22 -15.23 -5.60 -19.86
CA ARG A 22 -13.97 -4.98 -19.40
C ARG A 22 -14.15 -3.87 -18.38
N HIS A 23 -15.36 -3.29 -18.28
CA HIS A 23 -15.68 -2.26 -17.29
C HIS A 23 -16.22 -2.83 -15.98
N LEU A 24 -16.49 -4.13 -15.91
CA LEU A 24 -16.94 -4.81 -14.70
C LEU A 24 -15.76 -5.18 -13.81
N ASN A 25 -15.96 -5.13 -12.49
CA ASN A 25 -14.94 -5.56 -11.55
C ASN A 25 -14.83 -7.11 -11.55
N VAL A 26 -13.73 -7.63 -10.98
CA VAL A 26 -13.46 -9.08 -10.95
C VAL A 26 -14.55 -9.88 -10.22
N LYS A 27 -15.20 -9.30 -9.21
CA LYS A 27 -16.28 -9.96 -8.46
C LYS A 27 -17.50 -10.17 -9.35
N ASP A 28 -17.92 -9.12 -10.06
CA ASP A 28 -19.08 -9.17 -10.95
C ASP A 28 -18.83 -10.13 -12.12
N LEU A 29 -17.64 -10.09 -12.69
CA LEU A 29 -17.23 -11.04 -13.73
C LEU A 29 -17.26 -12.50 -13.24
N LYS A 30 -16.83 -12.75 -12.00
CA LYS A 30 -16.91 -14.09 -11.38
C LYS A 30 -18.33 -14.56 -11.14
N SER A 31 -19.28 -13.65 -10.93
CA SER A 31 -20.71 -13.97 -10.81
C SER A 31 -21.32 -14.23 -12.20
N LEU A 32 -21.01 -13.39 -13.18
CA LEU A 32 -21.52 -13.51 -14.55
C LEU A 32 -21.11 -14.83 -15.22
N ARG A 33 -19.94 -15.37 -14.87
CA ARG A 33 -19.52 -16.67 -15.41
C ARG A 33 -20.42 -17.85 -15.00
N LEU A 34 -21.27 -17.68 -13.99
CA LEU A 34 -22.17 -18.70 -13.47
C LEU A 34 -23.58 -18.62 -14.07
N VAL A 35 -23.87 -17.57 -14.86
CA VAL A 35 -25.21 -17.33 -15.41
C VAL A 35 -25.54 -18.35 -16.50
N ASP A 36 -24.74 -18.37 -17.57
CA ASP A 36 -24.82 -19.38 -18.63
C ASP A 36 -23.49 -19.47 -19.40
N LYS A 37 -23.43 -20.37 -20.40
CA LYS A 37 -22.24 -20.61 -21.22
C LYS A 37 -21.79 -19.36 -22.01
N HIS A 38 -22.72 -18.53 -22.46
CA HIS A 38 -22.44 -17.33 -23.26
C HIS A 38 -21.86 -16.21 -22.40
N TRP A 39 -22.46 -15.95 -21.23
CA TRP A 39 -21.94 -15.02 -20.23
C TRP A 39 -20.59 -15.50 -19.68
N MET A 40 -20.43 -16.80 -19.47
CA MET A 40 -19.15 -17.42 -19.14
C MET A 40 -18.09 -17.09 -20.18
N GLN A 41 -18.33 -17.37 -21.46
CA GLN A 41 -17.35 -17.08 -22.51
C GLN A 41 -17.04 -15.59 -22.64
N SER A 42 -18.04 -14.72 -22.46
CA SER A 42 -17.89 -13.27 -22.52
C SER A 42 -17.10 -12.70 -21.34
N ALA A 43 -17.36 -13.19 -20.12
CA ALA A 43 -16.69 -12.77 -18.89
C ALA A 43 -15.28 -13.38 -18.76
N LEU A 44 -15.04 -14.56 -19.35
CA LEU A 44 -13.75 -15.26 -19.27
C LEU A 44 -12.60 -14.46 -19.87
N PHE A 45 -12.85 -13.71 -20.95
CA PHE A 45 -11.81 -12.91 -21.59
C PHE A 45 -11.26 -11.80 -20.67
N PRO A 46 -12.07 -10.86 -20.15
CA PRO A 46 -11.58 -9.88 -19.18
C PRO A 46 -11.10 -10.52 -17.89
N LEU A 47 -11.72 -11.61 -17.41
CA LEU A 47 -11.21 -12.35 -16.24
C LEU A 47 -9.77 -12.83 -16.44
N LYS A 48 -9.40 -13.27 -17.64
CA LYS A 48 -8.02 -13.69 -17.96
C LYS A 48 -7.05 -12.53 -17.95
N GLU A 49 -7.47 -11.35 -18.40
CA GLU A 49 -6.67 -10.13 -18.43
C GLU A 49 -6.50 -9.50 -17.03
N THR A 50 -7.51 -9.61 -16.15
CA THR A 50 -7.52 -8.87 -14.87
C THR A 50 -7.30 -9.74 -13.64
N SER A 51 -7.55 -11.05 -13.70
CA SER A 51 -7.36 -11.93 -12.54
C SER A 51 -5.89 -12.29 -12.35
N ILE A 52 -5.50 -12.52 -11.10
CA ILE A 52 -4.18 -13.02 -10.73
C ILE A 52 -4.35 -14.45 -10.22
N VAL A 53 -3.76 -15.43 -10.92
CA VAL A 53 -3.72 -16.82 -10.44
C VAL A 53 -2.59 -16.92 -9.41
N THR A 54 -2.93 -17.31 -8.18
CA THR A 54 -1.93 -17.48 -7.11
C THR A 54 -1.62 -18.95 -6.92
N LEU A 55 -0.36 -19.33 -7.13
CA LEU A 55 0.15 -20.71 -6.97
C LEU A 55 1.12 -20.72 -5.79
N ASN A 56 0.78 -21.43 -4.72
CA ASN A 56 1.50 -21.36 -3.43
C ASN A 56 2.52 -22.50 -3.21
N SER A 57 2.70 -23.37 -4.22
CA SER A 57 3.69 -24.46 -4.23
C SER A 57 3.93 -25.00 -5.66
N PRO A 58 5.07 -25.63 -5.95
CA PRO A 58 5.30 -26.52 -7.09
C PRO A 58 4.19 -27.56 -7.27
N THR A 59 3.72 -28.19 -6.19
CA THR A 59 2.54 -29.09 -6.27
C THR A 59 1.33 -28.35 -6.82
N SER A 60 1.10 -27.10 -6.39
CA SER A 60 0.01 -26.28 -6.94
C SER A 60 0.24 -25.89 -8.40
N ILE A 61 1.51 -25.76 -8.85
CA ILE A 61 1.84 -25.60 -10.27
C ILE A 61 1.43 -26.87 -11.02
N GLN A 62 1.88 -28.04 -10.59
CA GLN A 62 1.54 -29.31 -11.23
C GLN A 62 0.03 -29.59 -11.25
N THR A 63 -0.66 -29.41 -10.12
CA THR A 63 -2.13 -29.56 -10.03
C THR A 63 -2.84 -28.58 -10.96
N TYR A 64 -2.36 -27.34 -11.05
CA TYR A 64 -2.93 -26.35 -11.96
C TYR A 64 -2.70 -26.72 -13.43
N LEU A 65 -1.52 -27.21 -13.78
CA LEU A 65 -1.21 -27.65 -15.14
C LEU A 65 -2.03 -28.88 -15.54
N GLN A 66 -2.19 -29.85 -14.62
CA GLN A 66 -3.08 -30.98 -14.82
C GLN A 66 -4.52 -30.51 -15.03
N PHE A 67 -5.01 -29.58 -14.20
CA PHE A 67 -6.33 -28.99 -14.38
C PHE A 67 -6.49 -28.32 -15.75
N LEU A 68 -5.48 -27.59 -16.25
CA LEU A 68 -5.53 -26.99 -17.58
C LEU A 68 -5.61 -28.04 -18.69
N GLN A 69 -4.88 -29.15 -18.55
CA GLN A 69 -4.91 -30.26 -19.50
C GLN A 69 -6.28 -30.97 -19.50
N ASP A 70 -6.79 -31.33 -18.32
CA ASP A 70 -8.04 -32.09 -18.16
C ASP A 70 -9.28 -31.29 -18.56
N SER A 71 -9.27 -29.98 -18.32
CA SER A 71 -10.43 -29.12 -18.58
C SER A 71 -10.61 -28.74 -20.05
N GLY A 72 -9.66 -29.10 -20.93
CA GLY A 72 -9.65 -28.67 -22.34
C GLY A 72 -9.60 -27.14 -22.49
N PHE A 73 -9.20 -26.44 -21.43
CA PHE A 73 -9.24 -24.98 -21.38
C PHE A 73 -8.02 -24.41 -22.09
N SER A 74 -8.17 -24.17 -23.40
CA SER A 74 -7.05 -23.78 -24.29
C SER A 74 -6.43 -22.40 -24.01
N ALA A 75 -6.90 -21.65 -23.01
CA ALA A 75 -6.47 -20.27 -22.83
C ALA A 75 -6.16 -19.97 -21.36
N CYS A 76 -4.87 -19.78 -21.11
CA CYS A 76 -4.26 -19.42 -19.84
C CYS A 76 -4.60 -17.98 -19.41
N PHE A 77 -4.46 -17.69 -18.12
CA PHE A 77 -4.53 -16.32 -17.59
C PHE A 77 -3.31 -15.50 -18.02
N SER A 78 -3.42 -14.16 -17.97
CA SER A 78 -2.30 -13.28 -18.32
C SER A 78 -1.42 -12.90 -17.13
N ASN A 79 -1.92 -13.01 -15.90
CA ASN A 79 -1.19 -12.60 -14.70
C ASN A 79 -1.09 -13.75 -13.70
N TYR A 80 0.13 -14.05 -13.27
CA TYR A 80 0.42 -15.11 -12.31
C TYR A 80 1.22 -14.57 -11.13
N LYS A 81 0.86 -15.04 -9.93
CA LYS A 81 1.64 -14.87 -8.71
C LYS A 81 2.02 -16.25 -8.19
N ILE A 82 3.30 -16.60 -8.32
CA ILE A 82 3.85 -17.85 -7.83
C ILE A 82 4.59 -17.56 -6.52
N VAL A 83 4.09 -18.12 -5.42
CA VAL A 83 4.70 -18.04 -4.10
C VAL A 83 5.30 -19.40 -3.80
N ILE A 84 6.62 -19.47 -3.68
CA ILE A 84 7.32 -20.69 -3.30
C ILE A 84 7.60 -20.58 -1.81
N ASN A 85 7.09 -21.51 -1.02
CA ASN A 85 7.31 -21.55 0.42
C ASN A 85 8.46 -22.51 0.78
N PRO A 86 9.55 -22.05 1.44
CA PRO A 86 10.71 -22.89 1.77
C PRO A 86 10.38 -24.14 2.57
N SER A 87 9.39 -24.04 3.47
CA SER A 87 9.04 -25.12 4.42
C SER A 87 8.44 -26.36 3.77
N LYS A 88 8.25 -26.36 2.45
CA LYS A 88 7.54 -27.42 1.72
C LYS A 88 8.40 -28.13 0.67
N PHE A 89 9.70 -27.82 0.57
CA PHE A 89 10.55 -28.40 -0.48
C PHE A 89 11.87 -28.93 0.04
N ASP A 90 12.16 -30.17 -0.35
CA ASP A 90 13.42 -30.84 -0.05
C ASP A 90 14.44 -30.69 -1.20
N ASN A 91 14.00 -30.32 -2.43
CA ASN A 91 14.84 -30.32 -3.63
C ASN A 91 14.60 -29.10 -4.56
N ALA A 92 15.68 -28.39 -4.90
CA ALA A 92 15.70 -27.29 -5.88
C ALA A 92 15.28 -27.73 -7.30
N GLN A 93 15.63 -28.96 -7.70
CA GLN A 93 15.34 -29.47 -9.03
C GLN A 93 13.84 -29.62 -9.29
N GLU A 94 13.06 -29.99 -8.28
CA GLU A 94 11.60 -30.11 -8.40
C GLU A 94 10.95 -28.76 -8.77
N VAL A 95 11.49 -27.67 -8.22
CA VAL A 95 11.05 -26.30 -8.53
C VAL A 95 11.37 -25.98 -9.99
N ILE A 96 12.60 -26.26 -10.43
CA ILE A 96 13.05 -26.04 -11.80
C ILE A 96 12.18 -26.81 -12.80
N ASP A 97 11.94 -28.09 -12.54
CA ASP A 97 11.14 -28.95 -13.40
C ASP A 97 9.69 -28.45 -13.48
N SER A 98 9.14 -28.01 -12.34
CA SER A 98 7.79 -27.43 -12.27
C SER A 98 7.68 -26.12 -13.05
N PHE A 99 8.70 -25.26 -13.02
CA PHE A 99 8.72 -24.04 -13.84
C PHE A 99 8.92 -24.33 -15.32
N SER A 100 9.76 -25.31 -15.66
CA SER A 100 9.94 -25.75 -17.04
C SER A 100 8.61 -26.25 -17.62
N LEU A 101 7.88 -27.08 -16.88
CA LEU A 101 6.54 -27.53 -17.25
C LEU A 101 5.52 -26.38 -17.28
N PHE A 102 5.62 -25.42 -16.36
CA PHE A 102 4.77 -24.23 -16.38
C PHE A 102 4.97 -23.42 -17.67
N TRP A 103 6.22 -23.25 -18.11
CA TRP A 103 6.52 -22.51 -19.33
C TRP A 103 6.08 -23.21 -20.60
N THR A 104 6.15 -24.54 -20.68
CA THR A 104 5.64 -25.25 -21.87
C THR A 104 4.15 -25.04 -22.08
N VAL A 105 3.37 -24.87 -21.00
CA VAL A 105 1.91 -24.70 -21.08
C VAL A 105 1.49 -23.23 -21.12
N CYS A 106 2.07 -22.39 -20.26
CA CYS A 106 1.57 -21.02 -20.01
C CYS A 106 2.30 -19.94 -20.79
N SER A 107 3.47 -20.23 -21.39
CA SER A 107 4.42 -19.22 -21.86
C SER A 107 3.84 -18.10 -22.72
N SER A 108 3.07 -18.44 -23.74
CA SER A 108 2.50 -17.49 -24.69
C SER A 108 1.48 -16.50 -24.09
N HIS A 109 1.02 -16.73 -22.86
CA HIS A 109 -0.05 -15.96 -22.25
C HIS A 109 0.41 -15.09 -21.08
N VAL A 110 1.51 -15.44 -20.41
CA VAL A 110 1.99 -14.72 -19.22
C VAL A 110 2.52 -13.34 -19.61
N LYS A 111 1.87 -12.28 -19.11
CA LYS A 111 2.33 -10.89 -19.22
C LYS A 111 3.01 -10.44 -17.94
N GLU A 112 2.43 -10.77 -16.79
CA GLU A 112 2.98 -10.45 -15.47
C GLU A 112 3.26 -11.72 -14.66
N LEU A 113 4.46 -11.81 -14.10
CA LEU A 113 4.87 -12.87 -13.19
C LEU A 113 5.40 -12.29 -11.89
N SER A 114 4.76 -12.60 -10.77
CA SER A 114 5.30 -12.30 -9.45
C SER A 114 5.82 -13.58 -8.81
N ILE A 115 7.12 -13.65 -8.51
CA ILE A 115 7.73 -14.79 -7.82
C ILE A 115 8.11 -14.36 -6.42
N ALA A 116 7.63 -15.04 -5.39
CA ALA A 116 8.16 -14.91 -4.04
C ALA A 116 9.00 -16.15 -3.71
N LEU A 117 10.30 -15.95 -3.48
CA LEU A 117 11.22 -17.02 -3.11
C LEU A 117 11.79 -16.78 -1.70
N PRO A 118 11.97 -17.85 -0.92
CA PRO A 118 12.86 -17.81 0.22
C PRO A 118 14.30 -17.74 -0.26
N TRP A 119 15.17 -17.17 0.55
CA TRP A 119 16.57 -17.04 0.19
C TRP A 119 17.30 -18.38 0.02
N THR A 120 16.83 -19.44 0.68
CA THR A 120 17.41 -20.79 0.61
C THR A 120 17.23 -21.42 -0.76
N CYS A 121 16.28 -20.93 -1.57
CA CYS A 121 16.20 -21.29 -2.98
C CYS A 121 17.40 -20.67 -3.71
N THR A 122 18.29 -21.55 -4.18
CA THR A 122 19.57 -21.14 -4.75
C THR A 122 19.37 -20.26 -5.99
N PHE A 123 20.20 -19.23 -6.17
CA PHE A 123 20.27 -18.37 -7.36
C PHE A 123 20.19 -19.13 -8.70
N PRO A 124 20.77 -20.34 -8.85
CA PRO A 124 20.52 -21.23 -9.98
C PRO A 124 19.05 -21.42 -10.36
N ILE A 125 18.13 -21.54 -9.40
CA ILE A 125 16.70 -21.68 -9.67
C ILE A 125 16.18 -20.42 -10.34
N LEU A 126 16.53 -19.24 -9.81
CA LEU A 126 16.14 -17.97 -10.43
C LEU A 126 16.70 -17.87 -11.84
N GLU A 127 17.99 -18.11 -11.99
CA GLU A 127 18.66 -18.07 -13.28
C GLU A 127 17.99 -18.99 -14.29
N GLN A 128 17.67 -20.23 -13.93
CA GLN A 128 16.98 -21.16 -14.81
C GLN A 128 15.54 -20.75 -15.10
N ILE A 129 14.80 -20.25 -14.11
CA ILE A 129 13.45 -19.70 -14.32
C ILE A 129 13.49 -18.56 -15.34
N TYR A 130 14.50 -17.69 -15.24
CA TYR A 130 14.68 -16.58 -16.19
C TYR A 130 15.14 -17.09 -17.55
N GLN A 131 16.16 -17.94 -17.63
CA GLN A 131 16.66 -18.49 -18.91
C GLN A 131 15.57 -19.23 -19.70
N THR A 132 14.63 -19.86 -18.99
CA THR A 132 13.47 -20.56 -19.58
C THR A 132 12.24 -19.68 -19.76
N SER A 133 12.29 -18.43 -19.29
CA SER A 133 11.16 -17.51 -19.37
C SER A 133 10.92 -17.04 -20.81
N PRO A 134 9.67 -16.99 -21.28
CA PRO A 134 9.33 -16.57 -22.63
C PRO A 134 9.41 -15.05 -22.82
N GLU A 135 9.69 -14.63 -24.06
CA GLU A 135 9.76 -13.22 -24.46
C GLU A 135 8.44 -12.44 -24.29
N SER A 136 7.31 -13.14 -24.18
CA SER A 136 5.97 -12.58 -23.96
C SER A 136 5.81 -11.89 -22.59
N ILE A 137 6.66 -12.22 -21.61
CA ILE A 137 6.58 -11.62 -20.27
C ILE A 137 7.02 -10.17 -20.34
N GLN A 138 6.10 -9.30 -19.96
CA GLN A 138 6.32 -7.85 -19.95
C GLN A 138 6.84 -7.37 -18.60
N LEU A 139 6.52 -8.07 -17.51
CA LEU A 139 6.89 -7.66 -16.15
C LEU A 139 7.13 -8.87 -15.26
N VAL A 140 8.35 -8.97 -14.74
CA VAL A 140 8.66 -9.89 -13.63
C VAL A 140 8.83 -9.08 -12.34
N LYS A 141 8.15 -9.51 -11.28
CA LYS A 141 8.24 -9.00 -9.91
C LYS A 141 8.87 -10.08 -9.04
N LEU A 142 10.15 -9.93 -8.69
CA LEU A 142 10.81 -10.85 -7.80
C LEU A 142 10.71 -10.35 -6.35
N SER A 143 10.25 -11.20 -5.42
CA SER A 143 10.22 -10.94 -3.98
C SER A 143 11.12 -11.95 -3.28
N LEU A 144 12.25 -11.52 -2.72
CA LEU A 144 13.12 -12.41 -1.96
C LEU A 144 12.93 -12.12 -0.47
N SER A 145 12.55 -13.15 0.30
CA SER A 145 12.44 -13.06 1.76
C SER A 145 13.61 -13.80 2.41
N LEU A 146 14.42 -13.08 3.19
CA LEU A 146 15.42 -13.65 4.09
C LEU A 146 14.82 -13.75 5.48
N GLU A 147 13.95 -14.73 5.69
CA GLU A 147 13.42 -15.02 7.02
C GLU A 147 14.44 -15.79 7.87
N LYS A 148 14.38 -15.56 9.17
CA LYS A 148 15.18 -16.25 10.18
C LYS A 148 14.93 -17.75 10.04
N LEU A 149 15.92 -18.49 9.57
CA LEU A 149 16.05 -19.90 9.91
C LEU A 149 16.27 -19.93 11.41
N GLU A 150 15.18 -20.04 12.16
CA GLU A 150 15.28 -20.45 13.54
C GLU A 150 16.12 -21.72 13.58
N SER A 151 17.02 -21.77 14.55
CA SER A 151 18.00 -22.81 14.76
C SER A 151 17.34 -24.16 15.01
N SER A 152 16.65 -24.74 14.02
CA SER A 152 16.57 -26.18 13.93
C SER A 152 18.02 -26.63 13.85
N SER A 153 18.41 -27.45 14.82
CA SER A 153 19.71 -28.10 14.89
C SER A 153 19.98 -29.06 13.72
N GLU A 154 19.07 -29.11 12.74
CA GLU A 154 19.33 -29.64 11.41
C GLU A 154 20.42 -28.80 10.78
N LYS A 155 21.64 -29.32 10.89
CA LYS A 155 22.73 -29.00 9.98
C LYS A 155 22.14 -29.11 8.58
N TRP A 156 21.84 -27.96 7.98
CA TRP A 156 21.76 -27.89 6.53
C TRP A 156 23.03 -28.56 6.01
N PRO A 157 22.93 -29.45 5.01
CA PRO A 157 24.13 -29.96 4.37
C PRO A 157 24.96 -28.72 4.04
N GLU A 158 26.20 -28.65 4.57
CA GLU A 158 27.14 -27.68 4.05
C GLU A 158 27.05 -27.84 2.54
N PRO A 159 26.76 -26.77 1.77
CA PRO A 159 26.73 -26.91 0.33
C PRO A 159 28.05 -27.55 -0.01
N GLU A 160 28.01 -28.79 -0.52
CA GLU A 160 29.23 -29.49 -0.88
C GLU A 160 30.01 -28.49 -1.71
N PRO A 161 31.27 -28.18 -1.36
CA PRO A 161 32.05 -27.18 -2.07
C PRO A 161 31.93 -27.55 -3.53
N VAL A 162 31.19 -26.75 -4.29
CA VAL A 162 30.80 -27.08 -5.66
C VAL A 162 32.12 -27.40 -6.35
N VAL A 163 32.31 -28.69 -6.63
CA VAL A 163 33.57 -29.21 -7.12
C VAL A 163 33.81 -28.53 -8.45
N GLN A 164 34.73 -27.58 -8.41
CA GLN A 164 35.16 -26.72 -9.51
C GLN A 164 34.06 -25.77 -10.01
N GLU A 165 34.36 -24.47 -9.96
CA GLU A 165 33.79 -23.45 -10.81
C GLU A 165 33.89 -23.91 -12.28
N LYS A 166 32.93 -24.70 -12.75
CA LYS A 166 32.57 -24.64 -14.17
C LYS A 166 32.15 -23.20 -14.35
N ALA A 167 33.01 -22.41 -14.97
CA ALA A 167 32.80 -21.01 -15.29
C ALA A 167 31.34 -20.84 -15.71
N ILE A 168 30.53 -20.33 -14.78
CA ILE A 168 29.15 -19.98 -15.04
C ILE A 168 29.27 -19.00 -16.20
N SER A 169 28.71 -19.34 -17.36
CA SER A 169 28.91 -18.55 -18.57
C SER A 169 28.60 -17.09 -18.25
N SER A 170 29.60 -16.22 -18.33
CA SER A 170 29.52 -14.81 -17.96
C SER A 170 28.68 -13.98 -18.95
N ASN A 171 28.02 -14.64 -19.89
CA ASN A 171 27.14 -14.01 -20.85
C ASN A 171 25.95 -13.41 -20.09
N PRO A 172 25.75 -12.08 -20.17
CA PRO A 172 24.57 -11.46 -19.60
C PRO A 172 23.33 -12.10 -20.22
N ILE A 173 22.25 -12.24 -19.43
CA ILE A 173 20.97 -12.72 -19.92
C ILE A 173 20.34 -11.59 -20.75
N HIS A 174 20.85 -11.39 -21.97
CA HIS A 174 20.45 -10.32 -22.88
C HIS A 174 19.05 -10.52 -23.48
N SER A 175 18.45 -11.71 -23.31
CA SER A 175 17.17 -12.06 -23.94
C SER A 175 15.94 -11.51 -23.20
N ILE A 176 16.05 -11.12 -21.93
CA ILE A 176 14.89 -10.70 -21.15
C ILE A 176 14.92 -9.19 -20.95
N ARG A 177 14.18 -8.48 -21.80
CA ARG A 177 13.99 -7.03 -21.71
C ARG A 177 13.13 -6.58 -20.51
N SER A 178 12.62 -7.49 -19.68
CA SER A 178 11.43 -7.25 -18.86
C SER A 178 11.51 -7.57 -17.35
N LEU A 179 12.69 -7.90 -16.79
CA LEU A 179 12.82 -7.86 -15.32
C LEU A 179 12.81 -6.40 -14.86
N ILE A 180 11.62 -5.89 -14.58
CA ILE A 180 11.37 -4.49 -14.31
C ILE A 180 11.35 -4.23 -12.80
N SER A 181 11.02 -5.22 -11.95
CA SER A 181 10.88 -5.00 -10.50
C SER A 181 11.51 -6.09 -9.62
N LEU A 182 12.35 -5.65 -8.68
CA LEU A 182 12.91 -6.44 -7.58
C LEU A 182 12.49 -5.87 -6.23
N ASN A 183 11.86 -6.71 -5.41
CA ASN A 183 11.56 -6.45 -4.01
C ASN A 183 12.41 -7.40 -3.15
N LEU A 184 13.34 -6.83 -2.41
CA LEU A 184 14.26 -7.52 -1.54
C LEU A 184 13.84 -7.25 -0.09
N ASN A 185 13.27 -8.25 0.58
CA ASN A 185 12.99 -8.19 2.00
C ASN A 185 14.06 -8.97 2.77
N VAL A 186 14.94 -8.22 3.41
CA VAL A 186 16.13 -8.67 4.14
C VAL A 186 15.86 -8.60 5.65
N SER A 187 14.97 -9.44 6.17
CA SER A 187 14.72 -9.57 7.63
C SER A 187 15.79 -10.43 8.31
N ILE A 188 17.05 -10.03 8.17
CA ILE A 188 18.17 -10.80 8.69
C ILE A 188 18.46 -10.38 10.14
N VAL A 189 18.30 -11.31 11.09
CA VAL A 189 18.95 -11.24 12.42
C VAL A 189 20.23 -12.07 12.34
N LEU A 190 21.30 -11.49 11.78
CA LEU A 190 22.62 -12.12 11.76
C LEU A 190 23.19 -12.05 13.17
N THR A 191 23.07 -13.14 13.93
CA THR A 191 23.83 -13.30 15.17
C THR A 191 25.27 -13.72 14.93
N THR A 192 25.67 -14.06 13.68
CA THR A 192 27.04 -14.50 13.38
C THR A 192 27.54 -13.93 12.04
N GLU A 193 28.71 -13.27 12.09
CA GLU A 193 29.35 -12.48 11.02
C GLU A 193 29.78 -13.24 9.76
N LYS A 194 29.41 -14.52 9.57
CA LYS A 194 30.10 -15.43 8.64
C LYS A 194 29.24 -16.24 7.67
N LYS A 195 28.01 -15.85 7.37
CA LYS A 195 27.28 -16.47 6.25
C LYS A 195 27.52 -15.68 4.96
N VAL A 196 28.43 -16.21 4.13
CA VAL A 196 28.68 -15.77 2.76
C VAL A 196 27.41 -16.02 1.95
N PHE A 197 26.93 -15.01 1.21
CA PHE A 197 25.82 -15.20 0.27
C PHE A 197 26.23 -16.25 -0.78
N PRO A 198 25.32 -17.15 -1.20
CA PRO A 198 25.64 -18.21 -2.18
C PRO A 198 25.95 -17.68 -3.59
N PHE A 199 25.82 -16.37 -3.79
CA PHE A 199 26.22 -15.63 -4.99
C PHE A 199 26.64 -14.23 -4.57
N THR A 200 27.45 -13.56 -5.40
CA THR A 200 27.74 -12.15 -5.17
C THR A 200 26.60 -11.29 -5.73
N TRP A 201 26.26 -10.19 -5.05
CA TRP A 201 25.33 -9.21 -5.59
C TRP A 201 25.77 -8.69 -6.97
N THR A 202 27.08 -8.67 -7.23
CA THR A 202 27.67 -8.29 -8.51
C THR A 202 27.18 -9.21 -9.62
N ASP A 203 27.30 -10.53 -9.44
CA ASP A 203 26.81 -11.52 -10.42
C ASP A 203 25.30 -11.38 -10.65
N PHE A 204 24.55 -11.11 -9.59
CA PHE A 204 23.11 -10.90 -9.69
C PHE A 204 22.78 -9.70 -10.59
N PHE A 205 23.31 -8.51 -10.28
CA PHE A 205 23.00 -7.30 -11.04
C PHE A 205 23.57 -7.32 -12.46
N GLN A 206 24.69 -8.01 -12.69
CA GLN A 206 25.22 -8.26 -14.02
C GLN A 206 24.27 -9.09 -14.89
N LYS A 207 23.63 -10.12 -14.31
CA LYS A 207 22.64 -10.94 -15.04
C LYS A 207 21.30 -10.22 -15.20
N PHE A 208 21.00 -9.26 -14.33
CA PHE A 208 19.73 -8.54 -14.27
C PHE A 208 19.88 -7.02 -14.42
N PRO A 209 20.43 -6.51 -15.54
CA PRO A 209 20.74 -5.09 -15.70
C PRO A 209 19.49 -4.21 -15.91
N ASN A 210 18.32 -4.80 -16.20
CA ASN A 210 17.10 -4.06 -16.56
C ASN A 210 16.19 -3.70 -15.36
N ILE A 211 16.62 -3.95 -14.13
CA ILE A 211 15.82 -3.64 -12.93
C ILE A 211 15.54 -2.14 -12.88
N CYS A 212 14.26 -1.76 -12.90
CA CYS A 212 13.81 -0.38 -12.85
C CYS A 212 13.18 -0.02 -11.49
N HIS A 213 12.62 -1.00 -10.78
CA HIS A 213 12.06 -0.83 -9.45
C HIS A 213 12.82 -1.69 -8.46
N LEU A 214 13.43 -1.05 -7.48
CA LEU A 214 14.16 -1.69 -6.41
C LEU A 214 13.53 -1.30 -5.07
N CYS A 215 13.07 -2.30 -4.32
CA CYS A 215 12.64 -2.14 -2.95
C CYS A 215 13.55 -2.97 -2.06
N ILE A 216 14.19 -2.37 -1.06
CA ILE A 216 15.03 -3.06 -0.11
C ILE A 216 14.53 -2.73 1.29
N GLN A 217 14.15 -3.74 2.06
CA GLN A 217 13.77 -3.61 3.45
C GLN A 217 14.77 -4.42 4.29
N SER A 218 15.39 -3.85 5.32
CA SER A 218 16.31 -4.57 6.19
C SER A 218 16.22 -4.15 7.65
N ASP A 219 16.24 -5.10 8.57
CA ASP A 219 16.17 -4.76 9.99
C ASP A 219 17.55 -4.51 10.63
N TYR A 220 18.65 -5.12 10.16
CA TYR A 220 19.94 -5.08 10.89
C TYR A 220 21.24 -5.11 10.05
N ALA A 221 21.19 -5.08 8.72
CA ALA A 221 22.37 -5.39 7.87
C ALA A 221 22.95 -4.18 7.08
N SER A 222 23.47 -3.17 7.78
CA SER A 222 23.99 -1.95 7.13
C SER A 222 25.12 -2.19 6.12
N GLY A 223 26.02 -3.15 6.40
CA GLY A 223 27.14 -3.48 5.51
C GLY A 223 26.73 -4.10 4.17
N HIS A 224 25.69 -4.94 4.14
CA HIS A 224 25.20 -5.54 2.90
C HIS A 224 24.52 -4.52 2.01
N PHE A 225 23.82 -3.58 2.62
CA PHE A 225 23.16 -2.51 1.89
C PHE A 225 24.15 -1.59 1.17
N TYR A 226 25.22 -1.20 1.87
CA TYR A 226 26.29 -0.41 1.29
C TYR A 226 26.93 -1.13 0.09
N ARG A 227 27.14 -2.45 0.19
CA ARG A 227 27.63 -3.27 -0.93
C ARG A 227 26.66 -3.27 -2.11
N ILE A 228 25.36 -3.49 -1.87
CA ILE A 228 24.34 -3.46 -2.92
C ILE A 228 24.35 -2.11 -3.63
N VAL A 229 24.35 -1.00 -2.89
CA VAL A 229 24.38 0.34 -3.47
C VAL A 229 25.64 0.63 -4.27
N ASN A 230 26.81 0.18 -3.82
CA ASN A 230 28.04 0.29 -4.60
C ASN A 230 27.93 -0.47 -5.93
N ILE A 231 27.37 -1.68 -5.88
CA ILE A 231 27.22 -2.50 -7.08
C ILE A 231 26.24 -1.84 -8.07
N LEU A 232 25.08 -1.37 -7.59
CA LEU A 232 24.12 -0.64 -8.42
C LEU A 232 24.77 0.59 -9.08
N MET A 233 25.67 1.25 -8.35
CA MET A 233 26.43 2.41 -8.81
C MET A 233 27.42 2.04 -9.91
N ASP A 234 28.18 0.96 -9.72
CA ASP A 234 29.15 0.46 -10.69
C ASP A 234 28.47 0.07 -12.01
N TYR A 235 27.23 -0.43 -11.95
CA TYR A 235 26.41 -0.77 -13.12
C TYR A 235 25.54 0.38 -13.67
N GLN A 236 25.59 1.58 -13.08
CA GLN A 236 24.82 2.77 -13.51
C GLN A 236 23.33 2.48 -13.76
N MET A 237 22.68 1.72 -12.88
CA MET A 237 21.31 1.27 -13.11
C MET A 237 20.31 2.45 -13.12
N GLY A 238 19.52 2.57 -14.19
CA GLY A 238 18.46 3.58 -14.34
C GLY A 238 17.20 3.26 -13.54
N LEU A 239 17.25 3.42 -12.21
CA LEU A 239 16.11 3.10 -11.33
C LEU A 239 15.01 4.16 -11.41
N LYS A 240 13.82 3.76 -11.88
CA LYS A 240 12.58 4.55 -11.79
C LYS A 240 11.99 4.57 -10.38
N THR A 241 12.17 3.50 -9.62
CA THR A 241 11.68 3.41 -8.24
C THR A 241 12.77 2.88 -7.34
N LEU A 242 13.03 3.62 -6.26
CA LEU A 242 13.94 3.21 -5.20
C LEU A 242 13.21 3.34 -3.86
N LYS A 243 13.00 2.20 -3.20
CA LYS A 243 12.46 2.13 -1.85
C LYS A 243 13.48 1.46 -0.94
N ILE A 244 13.82 2.12 0.15
CA ILE A 244 14.82 1.70 1.11
C ILE A 244 14.18 1.82 2.49
N GLY A 245 13.96 0.72 3.19
CA GLY A 245 13.56 0.73 4.60
C GLY A 245 14.64 0.06 5.43
N THR A 246 15.26 0.76 6.38
CA THR A 246 16.25 0.14 7.27
C THR A 246 16.17 0.65 8.68
N ARG A 247 16.09 -0.22 9.69
CA ARG A 247 16.11 0.23 11.09
C ARG A 247 17.49 0.70 11.57
N ASP A 248 18.55 0.37 10.85
CA ASP A 248 19.92 0.77 11.20
C ASP A 248 20.22 2.20 10.70
N GLN A 249 20.24 3.16 11.62
CA GLN A 249 20.56 4.57 11.33
C GLN A 249 21.98 4.77 10.80
N ARG A 250 22.93 3.87 11.14
CA ARG A 250 24.35 3.99 10.73
C ARG A 250 24.54 3.85 9.23
N LEU A 251 23.55 3.28 8.54
CA LEU A 251 23.55 3.05 7.11
C LEU A 251 23.54 4.37 6.31
N PHE A 252 22.92 5.42 6.85
CA PHE A 252 22.83 6.70 6.17
C PHE A 252 24.03 7.62 6.48
N SER A 253 25.25 7.11 6.29
CA SER A 253 26.44 7.96 6.32
C SER A 253 26.40 8.98 5.16
N GLU A 254 27.17 10.06 5.27
CA GLU A 254 27.29 11.07 4.19
C GLU A 254 27.71 10.44 2.86
N ASP A 255 28.67 9.52 2.92
CA ASP A 255 29.17 8.79 1.77
C ASP A 255 28.08 7.91 1.14
N PHE A 256 27.29 7.23 1.98
CA PHE A 256 26.17 6.45 1.50
C PHE A 256 25.11 7.33 0.81
N LEU A 257 24.74 8.48 1.39
CA LEU A 257 23.84 9.42 0.74
C LEU A 257 24.41 9.97 -0.56
N LYS A 258 25.71 10.31 -0.62
CA LYS A 258 26.38 10.73 -1.85
C LYS A 258 26.28 9.66 -2.94
N LYS A 259 26.35 8.38 -2.60
CA LYS A 259 26.12 7.29 -3.56
C LYS A 259 24.66 7.17 -3.97
N LEU A 260 23.72 7.32 -3.04
CA LEU A 260 22.31 7.41 -3.39
C LEU A 260 21.99 8.58 -4.33
N VAL A 261 22.63 9.74 -4.15
CA VAL A 261 22.52 10.90 -5.05
C VAL A 261 22.92 10.55 -6.47
N LEU A 262 23.92 9.68 -6.63
CA LEU A 262 24.38 9.26 -7.95
C LEU A 262 23.45 8.19 -8.56
N LEU A 263 22.86 7.31 -7.75
CA LEU A 263 21.83 6.35 -8.19
C LEU A 263 20.52 7.02 -8.57
N THR A 264 20.12 8.04 -7.80
CA THR A 264 18.89 8.80 -8.03
C THR A 264 19.17 9.86 -9.10
N ASN A 265 19.05 9.44 -10.35
CA ASN A 265 19.18 10.33 -11.49
C ASN A 265 17.82 10.98 -11.84
N ASN A 266 17.80 11.76 -12.92
CA ASN A 266 16.58 12.44 -13.43
C ASN A 266 15.49 11.48 -13.95
N GLN A 267 15.65 10.16 -13.79
CA GLN A 267 14.65 9.16 -14.16
C GLN A 267 13.95 8.57 -12.93
N THR A 268 14.43 8.85 -11.72
CA THR A 268 13.78 8.36 -10.50
C THR A 268 12.47 9.10 -10.27
N GLU A 269 11.37 8.36 -10.38
CA GLU A 269 10.01 8.86 -10.20
C GLU A 269 9.50 8.61 -8.77
N VAL A 270 9.97 7.54 -8.13
CA VAL A 270 9.52 7.13 -6.79
C VAL A 270 10.73 6.96 -5.89
N LEU A 271 10.79 7.78 -4.83
CA LEU A 271 11.81 7.67 -3.79
C LEU A 271 11.14 7.46 -2.43
N SER A 272 11.49 6.37 -1.75
CA SER A 272 10.99 6.08 -0.41
C SER A 272 12.15 5.72 0.50
N LEU A 273 12.46 6.57 1.48
CA LEU A 273 13.39 6.24 2.56
C LEU A 273 12.58 6.03 3.84
N GLY A 274 12.66 4.83 4.39
CA GLY A 274 11.94 4.40 5.59
C GLY A 274 12.60 4.84 6.88
N PHE A 275 13.84 5.36 6.81
CA PHE A 275 14.57 6.01 7.88
C PHE A 275 15.41 7.13 7.27
N LEU A 276 15.59 8.24 7.99
CA LEU A 276 16.50 9.33 7.60
C LEU A 276 17.69 9.44 8.58
N PRO A 277 18.87 9.85 8.09
CA PRO A 277 20.03 10.08 8.94
C PRO A 277 19.84 11.22 9.95
N SER A 278 20.69 11.21 10.98
CA SER A 278 20.89 12.37 11.85
C SER A 278 21.42 13.60 11.08
N VAL A 279 21.23 14.80 11.65
CA VAL A 279 21.62 16.17 11.21
C VAL A 279 22.92 16.29 10.40
N ARG A 280 23.90 15.43 10.64
CA ARG A 280 25.25 15.56 10.04
C ARG A 280 25.31 15.40 8.52
N HIS A 281 24.19 15.07 7.85
CA HIS A 281 24.18 14.71 6.42
C HIS A 281 23.15 15.47 5.57
N GLU A 282 22.70 16.64 6.02
CA GLU A 282 21.72 17.49 5.32
C GLU A 282 22.12 17.86 3.90
N SER A 283 23.37 18.29 3.70
CA SER A 283 23.86 18.72 2.39
C SER A 283 23.77 17.61 1.34
N ALA A 284 23.95 16.34 1.73
CA ALA A 284 23.84 15.21 0.83
C ALA A 284 22.38 14.87 0.49
N LEU A 285 21.47 14.97 1.46
CA LEU A 285 20.03 14.80 1.23
C LEU A 285 19.48 15.92 0.33
N ASP A 286 19.89 17.16 0.57
CA ASP A 286 19.54 18.31 -0.29
C ASP A 286 20.08 18.15 -1.70
N SER A 287 21.33 17.71 -1.84
CA SER A 287 21.93 17.39 -3.14
C SER A 287 21.15 16.29 -3.87
N MET A 288 20.67 15.27 -3.15
CA MET A 288 19.88 14.18 -3.72
C MET A 288 18.52 14.68 -4.22
N LEU A 289 17.82 15.43 -3.37
CA LEU A 289 16.50 15.95 -3.66
C LEU A 289 16.54 16.97 -4.78
N SER A 290 17.53 17.88 -4.80
CA SER A 290 17.67 18.88 -5.86
C SER A 290 17.81 18.23 -7.25
N LYS A 291 18.64 17.18 -7.39
CA LYS A 291 18.84 16.47 -8.66
C LYS A 291 17.61 15.71 -9.14
N SER A 292 16.90 15.05 -8.24
CA SER A 292 15.73 14.22 -8.57
C SER A 292 14.40 14.98 -8.57
N SER A 293 14.38 16.22 -8.07
CA SER A 293 13.17 17.03 -7.84
C SER A 293 12.23 17.13 -9.04
N ALA A 294 12.78 17.28 -10.26
CA ALA A 294 12.02 17.42 -11.49
C ALA A 294 11.32 16.12 -11.94
N SER A 295 11.88 14.95 -11.62
CA SER A 295 11.34 13.64 -12.05
C SER A 295 10.45 12.98 -11.00
N LEU A 296 10.63 13.34 -9.72
CA LEU A 296 9.89 12.73 -8.61
C LEU A 296 8.38 12.98 -8.72
N THR A 297 7.62 11.88 -8.76
CA THR A 297 6.15 11.85 -8.68
C THR A 297 5.67 11.38 -7.31
N HIS A 298 6.47 10.56 -6.61
CA HIS A 298 6.18 10.05 -5.28
C HIS A 298 7.42 10.17 -4.37
N LEU A 299 7.22 10.76 -3.20
CA LEU A 299 8.26 10.92 -2.18
C LEU A 299 7.74 10.40 -0.85
N SER A 300 8.52 9.55 -0.19
CA SER A 300 8.19 9.01 1.12
C SER A 300 9.38 9.08 2.06
N PHE A 301 9.22 9.80 3.16
CA PHE A 301 10.20 9.90 4.23
C PHE A 301 9.56 9.50 5.55
N LEU A 302 9.72 8.23 5.91
CA LEU A 302 9.34 7.76 7.21
C LEU A 302 10.59 7.80 8.09
N GLN A 303 10.49 8.39 9.27
CA GLN A 303 11.54 8.41 10.28
C GLN A 303 10.95 7.90 11.60
N TYR A 304 11.78 7.13 12.32
CA TYR A 304 11.39 6.40 13.53
C TYR A 304 12.14 6.83 14.80
N ARG A 305 12.89 7.95 14.79
CA ARG A 305 13.40 8.62 16.01
C ARG A 305 13.75 10.09 15.76
N THR A 306 13.52 10.92 16.78
CA THR A 306 13.96 12.32 16.99
C THR A 306 14.67 12.94 15.78
N ALA A 307 13.89 13.50 14.85
CA ALA A 307 14.43 14.49 13.94
C ALA A 307 14.82 15.73 14.75
N ASN A 308 16.07 16.15 14.66
CA ASN A 308 16.41 17.52 15.02
C ASN A 308 15.91 18.45 13.90
N GLN A 309 15.73 19.74 14.20
CA GLN A 309 15.16 20.80 13.35
C GLN A 309 15.76 21.00 11.95
N ALA A 310 16.73 20.19 11.56
CA ALA A 310 17.64 20.48 10.47
C ALA A 310 17.41 19.57 9.24
N THR A 311 16.87 18.34 9.37
CA THR A 311 16.30 17.59 8.22
C THR A 311 15.10 18.31 7.59
N ILE A 312 14.39 19.06 8.42
CA ILE A 312 13.32 19.98 8.06
C ILE A 312 13.79 21.02 7.03
N ILE A 313 15.03 21.53 7.18
CA ILE A 313 15.65 22.56 6.34
C ILE A 313 15.74 22.07 4.89
N ALA A 314 15.91 20.77 4.65
CA ALA A 314 16.05 20.25 3.29
C ALA A 314 14.77 20.38 2.43
N LEU A 315 13.59 20.18 3.04
CA LEU A 315 12.30 20.37 2.37
C LEU A 315 11.84 21.83 2.38
N THR A 316 12.20 22.59 3.43
CA THR A 316 11.67 23.95 3.64
C THR A 316 12.60 25.07 3.17
N ALA A 317 13.91 24.94 3.29
CA ALA A 317 14.84 26.08 3.33
C ALA A 317 15.72 26.28 2.09
N SER A 318 15.87 25.29 1.20
CA SER A 318 16.53 25.57 -0.07
C SER A 318 15.55 26.30 -1.00
N ASP A 319 15.82 27.58 -1.27
CA ASP A 319 15.07 28.41 -2.23
C ASP A 319 15.04 27.81 -3.65
N GLY A 320 15.85 26.79 -3.93
CA GLY A 320 15.95 26.13 -5.24
C GLY A 320 15.13 24.84 -5.43
N ASN A 321 14.76 24.11 -4.37
CA ASN A 321 14.14 22.79 -4.54
C ASN A 321 12.62 22.89 -4.73
N THR A 322 12.17 22.92 -5.98
CA THR A 322 10.75 22.77 -6.34
C THR A 322 10.47 21.36 -6.83
N PHE A 323 9.31 20.80 -6.48
CA PHE A 323 8.90 19.46 -6.91
C PHE A 323 7.72 19.57 -7.87
N PRO A 324 7.95 19.99 -9.13
CA PRO A 324 6.88 20.37 -10.06
C PRO A 324 5.97 19.21 -10.47
N ASN A 325 6.45 17.97 -10.36
CA ASN A 325 5.73 16.76 -10.78
C ASN A 325 5.27 15.88 -9.61
N LEU A 326 5.53 16.28 -8.36
CA LEU A 326 5.20 15.48 -7.20
C LEU A 326 3.68 15.44 -6.99
N THR A 327 3.14 14.23 -6.97
CA THR A 327 1.70 13.96 -6.79
C THR A 327 1.39 13.31 -5.45
N SER A 328 2.37 12.66 -4.83
CA SER A 328 2.22 11.97 -3.55
C SER A 328 3.39 12.27 -2.63
N LEU A 329 3.10 12.75 -1.43
CA LEU A 329 4.06 12.93 -0.35
C LEU A 329 3.61 12.15 0.89
N ARG A 330 4.51 11.32 1.41
CA ARG A 330 4.38 10.65 2.69
C ARG A 330 5.54 11.08 3.59
N ILE A 331 5.25 11.52 4.80
CA ILE A 331 6.26 12.06 5.69
C ILE A 331 5.93 11.81 7.16
N THR A 332 6.92 11.69 8.05
CA THR A 332 6.65 11.71 9.49
C THR A 332 6.55 13.15 10.01
N LYS A 333 5.68 13.37 11.01
CA LYS A 333 5.40 14.67 11.65
C LYS A 333 6.66 15.44 12.04
N GLU A 334 7.69 14.77 12.53
CA GLU A 334 8.92 15.39 13.03
C GLU A 334 9.71 16.10 11.92
N LEU A 335 9.43 15.79 10.65
CA LEU A 335 10.04 16.42 9.48
C LEU A 335 9.22 17.59 8.92
N VAL A 336 8.06 17.90 9.53
CA VAL A 336 7.11 18.90 9.05
C VAL A 336 7.04 20.00 10.11
N PRO A 337 7.88 21.05 10.06
CA PRO A 337 7.79 22.16 11.02
C PRO A 337 6.55 23.01 10.81
N ASN A 338 6.08 23.05 9.55
CA ASN A 338 4.94 23.77 9.03
C ASN A 338 4.62 23.28 7.62
N LEU A 339 3.45 23.65 7.10
CA LEU A 339 2.97 23.22 5.79
C LEU A 339 3.36 24.15 4.62
N ASN A 340 4.21 25.17 4.82
CA ASN A 340 4.56 26.13 3.74
C ASN A 340 5.31 25.47 2.57
N PHE A 341 5.99 24.36 2.80
CA PHE A 341 6.67 23.62 1.73
C PHE A 341 5.69 23.11 0.66
N LEU A 342 4.40 22.97 0.96
CA LEU A 342 3.39 22.54 0.00
C LEU A 342 3.28 23.49 -1.20
N CYS A 343 3.63 24.77 -1.04
CA CYS A 343 3.69 25.75 -2.14
C CYS A 343 4.69 25.35 -3.23
N LYS A 344 5.69 24.52 -2.90
CA LYS A 344 6.72 24.03 -3.82
C LYS A 344 6.25 22.76 -4.58
N MET A 345 5.02 22.30 -4.37
CA MET A 345 4.47 21.04 -4.88
C MET A 345 3.12 21.26 -5.58
N PRO A 346 3.07 22.01 -6.70
CA PRO A 346 1.83 22.49 -7.30
C PRO A 346 0.90 21.39 -7.83
N LYS A 347 1.40 20.16 -8.03
CA LYS A 347 0.62 19.01 -8.51
C LYS A 347 0.27 18.00 -7.41
N LEU A 348 0.51 18.34 -6.13
CA LEU A 348 0.31 17.40 -5.03
C LEU A 348 -1.18 17.02 -4.91
N LYS A 349 -1.45 15.72 -4.98
CA LYS A 349 -2.80 15.12 -4.85
C LYS A 349 -2.96 14.36 -3.54
N ARG A 350 -1.86 13.82 -3.00
CA ARG A 350 -1.86 13.01 -1.77
C ARG A 350 -0.82 13.52 -0.79
N LEU A 351 -1.25 13.78 0.44
CA LEU A 351 -0.41 14.14 1.56
C LEU A 351 -0.72 13.20 2.73
N GLU A 352 0.30 12.52 3.23
CA GLU A 352 0.17 11.64 4.38
C GLU A 352 1.24 12.02 5.41
N ILE A 353 0.82 12.44 6.60
CA ILE A 353 1.68 12.80 7.73
C ILE A 353 1.45 11.76 8.83
N TYR A 354 2.47 10.93 9.05
CA TYR A 354 2.45 9.87 10.05
C TYR A 354 3.09 10.32 11.36
N ARG A 355 2.75 9.64 12.45
CA ARG A 355 3.45 9.77 13.72
C ARG A 355 4.50 8.67 13.81
N ASP A 356 5.63 8.97 14.42
CA ASP A 356 6.57 7.93 14.82
C ASP A 356 5.93 7.01 15.88
N SER A 357 5.78 5.72 15.56
CA SER A 357 5.16 4.73 16.44
C SER A 357 6.00 4.38 17.67
N THR A 358 7.24 4.87 17.77
CA THR A 358 8.15 4.55 18.89
C THR A 358 8.09 5.54 20.05
N ILE A 359 7.48 6.71 19.87
CA ILE A 359 7.35 7.75 20.90
C ILE A 359 5.97 7.63 21.56
N GLY A 360 5.94 7.50 22.88
CA GLY A 360 4.74 7.20 23.70
C GLY A 360 3.52 8.10 23.47
N GLN A 361 2.35 7.65 23.92
CA GLN A 361 1.02 7.96 23.38
C GLN A 361 0.51 9.43 23.33
N HIS A 362 1.23 10.49 23.73
CA HIS A 362 0.62 11.82 23.98
C HIS A 362 1.21 13.06 23.23
N ASP A 363 1.65 12.95 21.97
CA ASP A 363 2.06 14.14 21.18
C ASP A 363 0.97 14.65 20.25
N ASP A 364 0.26 15.67 20.70
CA ASP A 364 -0.61 16.51 19.87
C ASP A 364 0.20 17.27 18.80
N LEU A 365 -0.39 17.62 17.65
CA LEU A 365 0.17 18.65 16.75
C LEU A 365 0.12 20.07 17.37
N SER A 366 0.04 20.21 18.69
CA SER A 366 0.09 21.52 19.37
C SER A 366 1.44 22.26 19.18
N ASN A 367 2.45 21.58 18.60
CA ASN A 367 3.70 22.15 18.09
C ASN A 367 3.52 22.83 16.70
N PRO A 368 4.38 23.78 16.27
CA PRO A 368 4.10 24.90 15.32
C PRO A 368 3.65 24.57 13.88
N VAL A 369 3.35 23.32 13.54
CA VAL A 369 3.07 22.82 12.18
C VAL A 369 1.91 23.57 11.50
N ILE A 370 0.84 23.85 12.24
CA ILE A 370 -0.36 24.50 11.69
C ILE A 370 -0.49 25.97 12.16
N ARG A 371 0.52 26.49 12.87
CA ARG A 371 0.60 27.93 13.22
C ARG A 371 0.92 28.84 12.04
N THR A 372 1.14 28.28 10.86
CA THR A 372 1.31 29.04 9.62
C THR A 372 0.04 29.85 9.33
N ARG A 373 0.18 31.18 9.37
CA ARG A 373 -0.95 32.11 9.22
C ARG A 373 -1.48 32.17 7.78
N SER A 374 -0.71 31.72 6.79
CA SER A 374 -1.07 31.84 5.38
C SER A 374 -0.46 30.74 4.53
N LEU A 375 -1.26 29.71 4.21
CA LEU A 375 -1.05 28.89 3.02
C LEU A 375 -2.01 29.33 1.91
N PRO A 376 -1.59 29.31 0.64
CA PRO A 376 -2.52 29.41 -0.46
C PRO A 376 -3.48 28.22 -0.46
N VAL A 377 -4.62 28.38 -1.13
CA VAL A 377 -5.57 27.27 -1.34
C VAL A 377 -4.90 26.25 -2.27
N ILE A 378 -4.71 25.02 -1.78
CA ILE A 378 -4.14 23.90 -2.54
C ILE A 378 -5.31 23.05 -3.02
N SER A 379 -5.89 23.48 -4.14
CA SER A 379 -7.08 22.88 -4.74
C SER A 379 -6.81 21.51 -5.40
N THR A 380 -5.54 21.15 -5.59
CA THR A 380 -5.13 19.88 -6.19
C THR A 380 -5.16 18.71 -5.21
N LEU A 381 -5.12 18.98 -3.90
CA LEU A 381 -5.05 17.93 -2.89
C LEU A 381 -6.39 17.21 -2.76
N GLN A 382 -6.37 15.89 -2.94
CA GLN A 382 -7.56 15.02 -2.91
C GLN A 382 -7.53 14.00 -1.78
N THR A 383 -6.34 13.62 -1.31
CA THR A 383 -6.13 12.66 -0.22
C THR A 383 -5.30 13.31 0.87
N LEU A 384 -5.84 13.32 2.09
CA LEU A 384 -5.15 13.79 3.28
C LEU A 384 -5.22 12.71 4.37
N ALA A 385 -4.06 12.28 4.86
CA ALA A 385 -3.97 11.43 6.04
C ALA A 385 -3.11 12.13 7.11
N LEU A 386 -3.67 12.31 8.30
CA LEU A 386 -3.02 12.93 9.45
C LEU A 386 -3.15 12.00 10.65
N GLU A 387 -2.08 11.26 10.96
CA GLU A 387 -2.07 10.41 12.15
C GLU A 387 -1.97 11.19 13.47
N PRO A 388 -1.18 12.28 13.56
CA PRO A 388 -1.16 13.06 14.79
C PRO A 388 -2.47 13.84 15.00
N PHE A 389 -2.81 14.12 16.25
CA PHE A 389 -4.04 14.86 16.58
C PHE A 389 -3.93 16.33 16.17
N VAL A 390 -4.94 16.87 15.48
CA VAL A 390 -5.01 18.27 15.03
C VAL A 390 -5.98 19.04 15.92
N PRO A 391 -5.55 20.13 16.58
CA PRO A 391 -6.45 20.96 17.37
C PRO A 391 -7.62 21.52 16.55
N VAL A 392 -8.77 21.73 17.20
CA VAL A 392 -10.03 22.15 16.54
C VAL A 392 -9.84 23.44 15.73
N GLU A 393 -9.13 24.42 16.28
CA GLU A 393 -8.81 25.71 15.65
C GLU A 393 -8.00 25.56 14.35
N ASP A 394 -7.22 24.50 14.24
CA ASP A 394 -6.36 24.21 13.12
C ASP A 394 -7.07 23.41 12.03
N VAL A 395 -8.09 22.63 12.38
CA VAL A 395 -8.96 21.93 11.40
C VAL A 395 -9.66 22.91 10.46
N TRP A 396 -10.09 24.06 10.97
CA TRP A 396 -10.67 25.13 10.15
C TRP A 396 -9.72 25.66 9.09
N LYS A 397 -8.42 25.70 9.38
CA LYS A 397 -7.40 26.08 8.39
C LYS A 397 -7.25 25.00 7.33
N LEU A 398 -7.23 23.72 7.72
CA LEU A 398 -7.17 22.59 6.78
C LEU A 398 -8.35 22.61 5.80
N VAL A 399 -9.56 22.88 6.28
CA VAL A 399 -10.75 23.03 5.45
C VAL A 399 -10.55 24.12 4.39
N ARG A 400 -10.01 25.28 4.79
CA ARG A 400 -9.74 26.40 3.88
C ARG A 400 -8.65 26.07 2.86
N TRP A 401 -7.60 25.39 3.29
CA TRP A 401 -6.45 25.07 2.44
C TRP A 401 -6.74 23.94 1.46
N PHE A 402 -7.57 22.96 1.85
CA PHE A 402 -7.84 21.75 1.07
C PHE A 402 -9.35 21.56 0.83
N PRO A 403 -9.98 22.43 0.03
CA PRO A 403 -11.44 22.39 -0.17
C PRO A 403 -11.92 21.17 -0.97
N ASN A 404 -11.06 20.58 -1.81
CA ASN A 404 -11.43 19.51 -2.76
C ASN A 404 -11.08 18.10 -2.27
N LEU A 405 -10.99 17.89 -0.95
CA LEU A 405 -10.67 16.58 -0.39
C LEU A 405 -11.75 15.55 -0.72
N ARG A 406 -11.29 14.37 -1.18
CA ARG A 406 -12.13 13.19 -1.47
C ARG A 406 -11.88 12.05 -0.50
N ARG A 407 -10.66 11.97 0.04
CA ARG A 407 -10.27 10.98 1.04
C ARG A 407 -9.64 11.70 2.24
N LEU A 408 -10.17 11.45 3.43
CA LEU A 408 -9.66 11.98 4.69
C LEU A 408 -9.43 10.85 5.69
N GLN A 409 -8.23 10.80 6.25
CA GLN A 409 -7.90 10.02 7.44
C GLN A 409 -7.38 10.96 8.52
N MET A 410 -8.02 11.00 9.69
CA MET A 410 -7.49 11.77 10.81
C MET A 410 -7.99 11.29 12.17
N LYS A 411 -7.28 11.71 13.23
CA LYS A 411 -7.84 11.64 14.58
C LYS A 411 -8.92 12.70 14.76
N ALA A 412 -10.02 12.36 15.43
CA ALA A 412 -11.13 13.27 15.65
C ALA A 412 -11.83 13.03 16.99
N ASN A 413 -12.32 14.12 17.58
CA ASN A 413 -13.37 14.13 18.59
C ASN A 413 -14.69 14.60 17.95
N ASP A 414 -15.76 14.67 18.75
CA ASP A 414 -17.09 15.09 18.27
C ASP A 414 -17.08 16.46 17.56
N VAL A 415 -16.31 17.43 18.08
CA VAL A 415 -16.24 18.78 17.49
C VAL A 415 -15.56 18.75 16.12
N ILE A 416 -14.43 18.04 16.01
CA ILE A 416 -13.70 17.87 14.74
C ILE A 416 -14.57 17.13 13.72
N ALA A 417 -15.26 16.07 14.12
CA ALA A 417 -16.18 15.32 13.27
C ALA A 417 -17.28 16.24 12.68
N ARG A 418 -17.89 17.08 13.52
CA ARG A 418 -18.91 18.05 13.07
C ARG A 418 -18.37 19.06 12.06
N ILE A 419 -17.14 19.54 12.24
CA ILE A 419 -16.48 20.43 11.27
C ILE A 419 -16.30 19.72 9.93
N ILE A 420 -15.83 18.46 9.94
CA ILE A 420 -15.66 17.63 8.76
C ILE A 420 -16.99 17.50 8.01
N PHE A 421 -18.04 17.08 8.71
CA PHE A 421 -19.37 16.85 8.13
C PHE A 421 -20.01 18.12 7.57
N MET A 422 -19.71 19.26 8.19
CA MET A 422 -20.18 20.56 7.70
C MET A 422 -19.44 21.00 6.45
N LYS A 423 -18.12 20.78 6.34
CA LYS A 423 -17.30 21.50 5.36
C LYS A 423 -16.81 20.69 4.17
N TRP A 424 -16.52 19.40 4.33
CA TRP A 424 -15.97 18.58 3.25
C TRP A 424 -17.02 17.71 2.56
N LYS A 425 -17.97 18.36 1.86
CA LYS A 425 -19.10 17.71 1.20
C LYS A 425 -18.73 16.76 0.05
N GLU A 426 -17.52 16.91 -0.50
CA GLU A 426 -17.00 16.11 -1.61
C GLU A 426 -16.28 14.82 -1.16
N LEU A 427 -16.27 14.52 0.15
CA LEU A 427 -15.66 13.30 0.67
C LEU A 427 -16.39 12.06 0.16
N LYS A 428 -15.59 11.16 -0.43
CA LYS A 428 -15.97 9.79 -0.82
C LYS A 428 -15.48 8.77 0.18
N GLU A 429 -14.38 9.05 0.87
CA GLU A 429 -13.77 8.14 1.82
C GLU A 429 -13.38 8.86 3.11
N LEU A 430 -13.84 8.34 4.23
CA LEU A 430 -13.60 8.91 5.55
C LEU A 430 -13.08 7.83 6.51
N TYR A 431 -11.94 8.09 7.12
CA TYR A 431 -11.40 7.28 8.21
C TYR A 431 -11.15 8.16 9.44
N LEU A 432 -11.99 7.99 10.46
CA LEU A 432 -11.81 8.64 11.75
C LEU A 432 -11.25 7.67 12.78
N VAL A 433 -10.24 8.12 13.50
CA VAL A 433 -9.73 7.45 14.70
C VAL A 433 -10.10 8.33 15.89
N ALA A 434 -10.85 7.82 16.86
CA ALA A 434 -11.20 8.59 18.04
C ALA A 434 -9.94 9.05 18.77
N GLU A 435 -9.92 10.31 19.16
CA GLU A 435 -8.99 10.77 20.18
C GLU A 435 -9.37 10.14 21.53
N ILE A 436 -8.35 9.77 22.28
CA ILE A 436 -8.48 9.08 23.56
C ILE A 436 -8.00 10.01 24.65
N THR A 437 -8.87 10.28 25.62
CA THR A 437 -8.52 11.05 26.83
C THR A 437 -8.50 10.12 28.03
N ARG A 438 -7.52 10.28 28.92
CA ARG A 438 -7.51 9.63 30.23
C ARG A 438 -8.05 10.62 31.25
N ASP A 439 -9.05 10.21 32.02
CA ASP A 439 -9.51 11.01 33.16
C ASP A 439 -8.58 10.83 34.37
N ASN A 440 -8.87 11.56 35.46
CA ASN A 440 -8.08 11.51 36.71
C ASN A 440 -8.05 10.11 37.35
N ASN A 441 -8.95 9.20 36.95
CA ASN A 441 -9.02 7.83 37.43
C ASN A 441 -8.37 6.84 36.44
N ASP A 442 -7.60 7.34 35.46
CA ASP A 442 -6.98 6.57 34.38
C ASP A 442 -7.99 5.81 33.50
N ILE A 443 -9.27 6.24 33.51
CA ILE A 443 -10.29 5.69 32.62
C ILE A 443 -10.11 6.32 31.24
N VAL A 444 -9.90 5.44 30.27
CA VAL A 444 -9.67 5.74 28.87
C VAL A 444 -11.02 5.96 28.18
N ARG A 445 -11.34 7.21 27.84
CA ARG A 445 -12.61 7.57 27.17
C ARG A 445 -12.39 7.94 25.72
N SER A 446 -13.30 7.48 24.86
CA SER A 446 -13.39 7.94 23.47
C SER A 446 -14.04 9.32 23.43
N THR A 447 -13.38 10.26 22.77
CA THR A 447 -13.91 11.61 22.54
C THR A 447 -14.83 11.70 21.31
N LEU A 448 -14.88 10.63 20.50
CA LEU A 448 -15.84 10.47 19.41
C LEU A 448 -16.98 9.56 19.88
N THR A 449 -18.20 10.09 19.91
CA THR A 449 -19.39 9.47 20.47
C THR A 449 -20.55 9.50 19.48
N ASP A 450 -21.68 8.88 19.85
CA ASP A 450 -22.93 8.99 19.08
C ASP A 450 -23.35 10.45 18.86
N GLU A 451 -23.06 11.37 19.79
CA GLU A 451 -23.39 12.79 19.65
C GLU A 451 -22.62 13.46 18.51
N GLY A 452 -21.36 13.06 18.30
CA GLY A 452 -20.54 13.53 17.17
C GLY A 452 -21.05 13.02 15.83
N ILE A 453 -21.46 11.74 15.79
CA ILE A 453 -21.90 11.08 14.55
C ILE A 453 -23.33 11.48 14.14
N THR A 454 -24.24 11.56 15.10
CA THR A 454 -25.69 11.77 14.86
C THR A 454 -26.10 13.25 14.90
N GLY A 455 -25.32 14.11 15.54
CA GLY A 455 -25.68 15.52 15.78
C GLY A 455 -26.89 15.71 16.72
N ILE A 456 -27.31 14.64 17.40
CA ILE A 456 -28.36 14.62 18.42
C ILE A 456 -27.68 14.59 19.79
N SER A 457 -28.08 15.48 20.70
CA SER A 457 -27.49 15.57 22.04
C SER A 457 -27.59 14.25 22.80
N ARG A 458 -26.57 13.91 23.60
CA ARG A 458 -26.55 12.68 24.40
C ARG A 458 -27.77 12.51 25.30
N ASN A 459 -28.29 13.60 25.88
CA ASN A 459 -29.46 13.54 26.76
C ASN A 459 -30.71 13.05 26.03
N VAL A 460 -30.88 13.44 24.77
CA VAL A 460 -32.00 12.97 23.93
C VAL A 460 -31.82 11.49 23.56
N LEU A 461 -30.61 11.07 23.20
CA LEU A 461 -30.31 9.67 22.89
C LEU A 461 -30.55 8.76 24.10
N LEU A 462 -30.17 9.20 25.31
CA LEU A 462 -30.41 8.43 26.54
C LEU A 462 -31.90 8.31 26.87
N GLN A 463 -32.70 9.36 26.63
CA GLN A 463 -34.15 9.29 26.81
C GLN A 463 -34.81 8.29 25.84
N GLN A 464 -34.23 8.12 24.66
CA GLN A 464 -34.71 7.19 23.64
C GLN A 464 -34.38 5.73 23.95
N SER A 465 -33.26 5.46 24.63
CA SER A 465 -32.85 4.08 24.96
C SER A 465 -33.79 3.32 25.92
N GLY A 466 -34.73 4.00 26.58
CA GLY A 466 -35.65 3.41 27.57
C GLY A 466 -37.09 3.14 27.10
N ALA A 467 -37.49 3.56 25.89
CA ALA A 467 -38.85 3.42 25.37
C ALA A 467 -38.82 3.03 23.89
N LEU A 468 -39.75 2.16 23.46
CA LEU A 468 -39.95 1.74 22.07
C LEU A 468 -39.99 2.97 21.13
N CYS A 469 -38.85 3.28 20.51
CA CYS A 469 -38.61 4.49 19.71
C CYS A 469 -39.17 4.39 18.30
N GLU A 470 -40.44 3.99 18.16
CA GLU A 470 -41.06 3.82 16.84
C GLU A 470 -41.54 5.15 16.22
N ASN A 471 -41.52 6.28 16.95
CA ASN A 471 -42.16 7.53 16.49
C ASN A 471 -41.33 8.82 16.62
N VAL A 472 -40.03 8.75 16.94
CA VAL A 472 -39.23 9.98 17.06
C VAL A 472 -38.57 10.29 15.73
N ASP A 473 -38.97 11.41 15.10
CA ASP A 473 -38.28 11.95 13.93
C ASP A 473 -36.87 12.43 14.35
N PRO A 474 -35.78 11.76 13.92
CA PRO A 474 -34.43 12.16 14.29
C PRO A 474 -34.11 13.57 13.78
N ALA A 475 -34.74 14.00 12.69
CA ALA A 475 -34.50 15.31 12.09
C ALA A 475 -34.91 16.46 13.00
N SER A 476 -35.98 16.31 13.79
CA SER A 476 -36.45 17.34 14.72
C SER A 476 -35.50 17.56 15.92
N HIS A 477 -34.60 16.60 16.19
CA HIS A 477 -33.67 16.65 17.32
C HIS A 477 -32.22 16.94 16.92
N ARG A 478 -31.93 17.05 15.62
CA ARG A 478 -30.59 17.40 15.13
C ARG A 478 -30.34 18.89 15.33
N THR A 479 -29.40 19.20 16.22
CA THR A 479 -28.98 20.59 16.49
C THR A 479 -27.62 20.90 15.88
N MET A 480 -26.93 19.89 15.36
CA MET A 480 -25.55 19.99 14.92
C MET A 480 -25.32 19.26 13.59
N PRO A 481 -24.27 19.64 12.82
CA PRO A 481 -23.85 18.86 11.67
C PRO A 481 -23.57 17.41 12.07
N TYR A 482 -23.98 16.46 11.23
CA TYR A 482 -23.88 15.03 11.51
C TYR A 482 -23.44 14.28 10.24
N ILE A 483 -23.11 12.99 10.36
CA ILE A 483 -22.43 12.28 9.28
C ILE A 483 -23.24 12.19 7.97
N GLY A 484 -24.58 12.14 8.03
CA GLY A 484 -25.46 12.11 6.85
C GLY A 484 -25.33 13.33 5.93
N ASN A 485 -24.71 14.41 6.42
CA ASN A 485 -24.34 15.57 5.61
C ASN A 485 -23.28 15.29 4.53
N LEU A 486 -22.61 14.14 4.57
CA LEU A 486 -21.62 13.68 3.59
C LEU A 486 -22.28 12.81 2.52
N THR A 487 -23.16 13.40 1.70
CA THR A 487 -23.99 12.65 0.75
C THR A 487 -23.20 11.88 -0.32
N LYS A 488 -21.93 12.24 -0.56
CA LYS A 488 -21.02 11.56 -1.51
C LYS A 488 -20.17 10.45 -0.88
N LEU A 489 -20.33 10.19 0.42
CA LEU A 489 -19.50 9.23 1.13
C LEU A 489 -19.84 7.80 0.72
N GLU A 490 -18.84 7.09 0.20
CA GLU A 490 -18.93 5.72 -0.29
C GLU A 490 -18.30 4.72 0.69
N THR A 491 -17.20 5.10 1.34
CA THR A 491 -16.49 4.26 2.31
C THR A 491 -16.28 5.01 3.62
N CYS A 492 -16.66 4.38 4.73
CA CYS A 492 -16.46 4.92 6.06
C CYS A 492 -15.73 3.89 6.96
N LYS A 493 -14.70 4.34 7.65
CA LYS A 493 -14.06 3.59 8.74
C LYS A 493 -14.07 4.44 10.00
N LEU A 494 -14.61 3.90 11.08
CA LEU A 494 -14.61 4.54 12.39
C LEU A 494 -13.90 3.61 13.37
N GLN A 495 -12.79 4.08 13.93
CA GLN A 495 -12.07 3.37 14.99
C GLN A 495 -12.24 4.15 16.28
N VAL A 496 -12.99 3.59 17.22
CA VAL A 496 -13.16 4.16 18.56
C VAL A 496 -12.44 3.28 19.58
N VAL A 497 -12.35 3.72 20.83
CA VAL A 497 -12.00 2.82 21.94
C VAL A 497 -13.23 2.77 22.81
N ALA A 498 -14.03 1.72 22.65
CA ALA A 498 -15.21 1.55 23.48
C ALA A 498 -14.79 1.29 24.93
N ASP A 499 -15.26 2.14 25.83
CA ASP A 499 -15.62 1.72 27.18
C ASP A 499 -17.16 1.56 27.24
N TYR A 500 -17.71 0.99 28.32
CA TYR A 500 -19.15 0.77 28.45
C TYR A 500 -19.98 2.08 28.48
N LEU A 501 -19.34 3.25 28.54
CA LEU A 501 -19.99 4.55 28.76
C LEU A 501 -19.83 5.52 27.58
N THR A 502 -18.87 5.29 26.69
CA THR A 502 -18.45 6.18 25.61
C THR A 502 -18.02 5.33 24.43
N GLY A 503 -18.80 5.38 23.36
CA GLY A 503 -18.56 4.61 22.16
C GLY A 503 -19.63 4.89 21.12
N LEU A 504 -19.46 4.27 19.95
CA LEU A 504 -20.50 4.26 18.92
C LEU A 504 -21.44 3.09 19.21
N THR A 505 -22.72 3.40 19.42
CA THR A 505 -23.79 2.43 19.68
C THR A 505 -24.71 2.33 18.47
N ASP A 506 -25.79 1.57 18.61
CA ASP A 506 -26.84 1.44 17.60
C ASP A 506 -27.44 2.79 17.22
N HIS A 507 -27.39 3.79 18.11
CA HIS A 507 -27.81 5.16 17.79
C HIS A 507 -27.00 5.79 16.64
N SER A 508 -25.68 5.60 16.61
CA SER A 508 -24.84 6.05 15.48
C SER A 508 -25.28 5.43 14.16
N VAL A 509 -25.78 4.20 14.20
CA VAL A 509 -26.27 3.51 13.01
C VAL A 509 -27.63 4.10 12.60
N SER A 510 -28.61 4.03 13.48
CA SER A 510 -30.01 4.40 13.18
C SER A 510 -30.19 5.88 12.87
N PHE A 511 -29.42 6.77 13.50
CA PHE A 511 -29.61 8.22 13.39
C PHE A 511 -28.47 8.94 12.67
N GLY A 512 -27.53 8.20 12.08
CA GLY A 512 -26.37 8.78 11.40
C GLY A 512 -25.96 8.01 10.16
N LEU A 513 -25.46 6.79 10.33
CA LEU A 513 -24.88 6.01 9.22
C LEU A 513 -25.93 5.53 8.22
N ALA A 514 -27.16 5.25 8.67
CA ALA A 514 -28.28 4.89 7.80
C ALA A 514 -28.68 6.02 6.84
N ASP A 515 -28.37 7.28 7.18
CA ASP A 515 -28.71 8.46 6.37
C ASP A 515 -27.71 8.70 5.22
N LEU A 516 -26.69 7.85 5.05
CA LEU A 516 -25.69 7.99 4.00
C LEU A 516 -26.14 7.26 2.72
N PRO A 517 -26.64 7.96 1.69
CA PRO A 517 -27.33 7.33 0.56
C PRO A 517 -26.39 6.54 -0.36
N ASN A 518 -25.09 6.83 -0.35
CA ASN A 518 -24.08 6.23 -1.22
C ASN A 518 -23.11 5.31 -0.47
N LEU A 519 -23.35 5.03 0.82
CA LEU A 519 -22.44 4.21 1.61
C LEU A 519 -22.46 2.77 1.07
N THR A 520 -21.29 2.27 0.68
CA THR A 520 -21.13 0.89 0.17
C THR A 520 -20.28 0.02 1.11
N SER A 521 -19.40 0.64 1.89
CA SER A 521 -18.49 -0.06 2.81
C SER A 521 -18.39 0.68 4.14
N LEU A 522 -18.66 -0.04 5.23
CA LEU A 522 -18.51 0.44 6.60
C LEU A 522 -17.59 -0.49 7.39
N THR A 523 -16.59 0.08 8.06
CA THR A 523 -15.76 -0.65 9.02
C THR A 523 -15.83 0.04 10.38
N LEU A 524 -16.28 -0.68 11.40
CA LEU A 524 -16.31 -0.22 12.78
C LEU A 524 -15.29 -1.01 13.58
N VAL A 525 -14.37 -0.31 14.23
CA VAL A 525 -13.31 -0.90 15.07
C VAL A 525 -13.57 -0.51 16.51
N LYS A 526 -13.68 -1.52 17.38
CA LYS A 526 -13.97 -1.42 18.82
C LYS A 526 -15.24 -0.61 19.14
N SER A 527 -16.31 -0.78 18.35
CA SER A 527 -17.62 -0.15 18.61
C SER A 527 -18.53 -1.01 19.49
N LEU A 528 -19.56 -0.40 20.08
CA LEU A 528 -20.63 -1.07 20.82
C LEU A 528 -21.86 -1.41 19.95
N VAL A 529 -21.77 -1.20 18.64
CA VAL A 529 -22.82 -1.53 17.67
C VAL A 529 -23.15 -3.02 17.70
N SER A 530 -24.44 -3.31 17.86
CA SER A 530 -25.01 -4.65 17.87
C SER A 530 -25.02 -5.30 16.48
N PRO A 531 -25.00 -6.64 16.39
CA PRO A 531 -25.22 -7.35 15.13
C PRO A 531 -26.52 -6.96 14.43
N GLU A 532 -27.57 -6.67 15.19
CA GLU A 532 -28.91 -6.27 14.71
C GLU A 532 -28.86 -4.92 13.99
N ALA A 533 -28.23 -3.91 14.61
CA ALA A 533 -28.03 -2.62 13.97
C ALA A 533 -27.12 -2.72 12.72
N ALA A 534 -26.10 -3.58 12.76
CA ALA A 534 -25.27 -3.84 11.58
C ALA A 534 -26.08 -4.46 10.42
N GLU A 535 -27.01 -5.36 10.73
CA GLU A 535 -27.86 -6.01 9.73
C GLU A 535 -28.79 -5.02 9.03
N MET A 536 -29.30 -4.03 9.76
CA MET A 536 -30.08 -2.94 9.18
C MET A 536 -29.34 -2.23 8.03
N LEU A 537 -28.03 -1.98 8.16
CA LEU A 537 -27.23 -1.43 7.06
C LEU A 537 -26.98 -2.43 5.93
N ARG A 538 -26.79 -3.72 6.25
CA ARG A 538 -26.60 -4.77 5.23
C ARG A 538 -27.82 -4.94 4.33
N GLN A 539 -29.02 -4.79 4.90
CA GLN A 539 -30.28 -4.80 4.14
C GLN A 539 -30.35 -3.66 3.10
N HIS A 540 -29.63 -2.56 3.33
CA HIS A 540 -29.47 -1.45 2.39
C HIS A 540 -28.29 -1.64 1.42
N GLY A 541 -27.70 -2.85 1.36
CA GLY A 541 -26.59 -3.17 0.45
C GLY A 541 -25.21 -2.73 0.94
N VAL A 542 -25.07 -2.30 2.20
CA VAL A 542 -23.79 -1.88 2.77
C VAL A 542 -22.97 -3.09 3.23
N SER A 543 -21.70 -3.17 2.80
CA SER A 543 -20.75 -4.14 3.35
C SER A 543 -20.24 -3.68 4.72
N VAL A 544 -20.78 -4.27 5.79
CA VAL A 544 -20.43 -3.91 7.19
C VAL A 544 -19.44 -4.89 7.80
N THR A 545 -18.29 -4.38 8.26
CA THR A 545 -17.26 -5.13 9.01
C THR A 545 -17.13 -4.56 10.43
N ILE A 546 -17.28 -5.40 11.44
CA ILE A 546 -17.09 -5.03 12.85
C ILE A 546 -15.87 -5.77 13.39
N ILE A 547 -14.89 -5.04 13.92
CA ILE A 547 -13.65 -5.57 14.52
C ILE A 547 -13.68 -5.24 16.01
N LYS A 548 -13.65 -6.24 16.89
CA LYS A 548 -13.80 -6.03 18.35
C LYS A 548 -12.45 -5.97 19.12
N ASP A 549 -11.33 -6.31 18.49
CA ASP A 549 -10.02 -6.55 19.14
C ASP A 549 -9.15 -5.30 19.35
#